data_AF-A0A9Q8VCJ9-F1
#
_entry.id   AF-A0A9Q8VCJ9-F1
#
_cell.length_a   1.000
_cell.length_b   1.000
_cell.length_c   1.000
_cell.angle_alpha   90.00
_cell.angle_beta   90.00
_cell.angle_gamma   90.00
#
_symmetry.space_group_name_H-M   'P 1'
#
loop_
_entity.id
_entity.type
_entity.pdbx_description
1 polymer ?
#
loop_
_entity_poly.entity_id
_entity_poly.type
_entity_poly.pdbx_seq_one_letter_code
_entity_poly.pdbx_strand_id
1 'polypeptide(L)'
;MAFCGRCAGLTLHDFYDRPIPFHRNLVDLKQSADAGCPFCSLCWASLLKITNKDRLGKLLRNESAWDEGERWTPTMWLMGGHFHTRGRAGAYIEISCGKPNQVASGGEPEEESNPRFSVSARLEVYELPGQPSTFRLLGRRSTAV
;
A
#
# COMPACT_ATOMS: atom_id res chain seq x y z
N MET A 1 12.30 18.01 -1.72
CA MET A 1 11.50 17.02 -0.97
C MET A 1 12.23 15.69 -1.02
N ALA A 2 12.64 15.15 0.13
CA ALA A 2 13.40 13.90 0.20
C ALA A 2 12.49 12.74 0.63
N PHE A 3 12.80 11.52 0.17
CA PHE A 3 12.16 10.32 0.69
C PHE A 3 12.61 10.05 2.13
N CYS A 4 11.72 9.52 2.98
CA CYS A 4 12.12 9.01 4.29
C CYS A 4 13.02 7.77 4.12
N GLY A 5 13.73 7.36 5.17
CA GLY A 5 14.66 6.21 5.09
C GLY A 5 14.02 4.90 4.60
N ARG A 6 12.73 4.69 4.86
CA ARG A 6 11.98 3.55 4.31
C ARG A 6 11.75 3.69 2.81
N CYS A 7 11.17 4.82 2.38
CA CYS A 7 10.86 5.07 0.98
C CYS A 7 12.09 5.17 0.09
N ALA A 8 13.22 5.67 0.62
CA ALA A 8 14.47 5.83 -0.12
C ALA A 8 15.09 4.49 -0.56
N GLY A 9 14.78 3.39 0.15
CA GLY A 9 15.27 2.05 -0.17
C GLY A 9 14.32 1.22 -1.03
N LEU A 10 13.12 1.72 -1.35
CA LEU A 10 12.13 0.95 -2.12
C LEU A 10 12.52 0.91 -3.60
N THR A 11 12.49 -0.29 -4.17
CA THR A 11 12.72 -0.54 -5.58
C THR A 11 11.53 -1.26 -6.20
N LEU A 12 11.39 -1.19 -7.54
CA LEU A 12 10.34 -1.93 -8.24
C LEU A 12 10.47 -3.46 -8.08
N HIS A 13 11.67 -3.98 -7.82
CA HIS A 13 11.90 -5.39 -7.55
C HIS A 13 11.25 -5.85 -6.23
N ASP A 14 11.18 -4.97 -5.22
CA ASP A 14 10.53 -5.30 -3.94
C ASP A 14 9.04 -5.60 -4.11
N PHE A 15 8.40 -4.99 -5.11
CA PHE A 15 6.99 -5.16 -5.40
C PHE A 15 6.69 -6.37 -6.31
N TYR A 16 7.71 -7.08 -6.79
CA TYR A 16 7.53 -8.16 -7.76
C TYR A 16 7.07 -9.47 -7.12
N ASP A 17 7.63 -9.82 -5.95
CA ASP A 17 7.55 -11.19 -5.42
C ASP A 17 6.84 -11.35 -4.07
N ARG A 18 6.70 -10.28 -3.26
CA ARG A 18 6.16 -10.43 -1.90
C ARG A 18 5.59 -9.14 -1.30
N PRO A 19 4.70 -9.25 -0.30
CA PRO A 19 4.35 -8.14 0.56
C PRO A 19 5.59 -7.71 1.35
N ILE A 20 5.75 -6.41 1.53
CA ILE A 20 6.87 -5.83 2.26
C ILE A 20 6.38 -5.01 3.46
N PRO A 21 6.98 -5.18 4.65
CA PRO A 21 6.73 -4.29 5.78
C PRO A 21 7.18 -2.86 5.42
N PHE A 22 6.34 -1.87 5.70
CA PHE A 22 6.58 -0.48 5.31
C PHE A 22 6.77 0.44 6.52
N HIS A 23 5.71 0.66 7.30
CA HIS A 23 5.74 1.39 8.57
C HIS A 23 5.19 0.52 9.69
N ARG A 24 5.60 0.79 10.94
CA ARG A 24 5.18 -0.03 12.09
C ARG A 24 3.70 0.13 12.40
N ASN A 25 3.12 1.29 12.07
CA ASN A 25 1.72 1.58 12.22
C ASN A 25 1.33 2.79 11.35
N LEU A 26 0.03 3.12 11.37
CA LEU A 26 -0.51 4.26 10.63
C LEU A 26 0.02 5.61 11.13
N VAL A 27 0.36 5.71 12.42
CA VAL A 27 0.91 6.93 13.03
C VAL A 27 2.27 7.27 12.42
N ASP A 28 3.17 6.30 12.33
CA ASP A 28 4.50 6.44 11.72
C ASP A 28 4.42 6.84 10.24
N LEU A 29 3.45 6.26 9.51
CA LEU A 29 3.18 6.63 8.12
C LEU A 29 2.75 8.09 8.02
N LYS A 30 1.80 8.51 8.86
CA LYS A 30 1.29 9.88 8.87
C LYS A 30 2.40 10.87 9.25
N GLN A 31 3.21 10.56 10.26
CA GLN A 31 4.36 11.40 10.63
C GLN A 31 5.34 11.58 9.47
N SER A 32 5.62 10.50 8.73
CA SER A 32 6.50 10.56 7.55
C SER A 32 5.89 11.36 6.41
N ALA A 33 4.57 11.32 6.25
CA ALA A 33 3.83 12.16 5.30
C ALA A 33 3.87 13.65 5.71
N ASP A 34 3.58 13.96 6.98
CA ASP A 34 3.62 15.32 7.52
C ASP A 34 5.05 15.92 7.45
N ALA A 35 6.08 15.08 7.56
CA ALA A 35 7.49 15.45 7.38
C ALA A 35 7.88 15.69 5.90
N GLY A 36 6.95 15.52 4.96
CA GLY A 36 7.14 15.84 3.54
C GLY A 36 7.69 14.71 2.68
N CYS A 37 7.63 13.45 3.12
CA CYS A 37 7.98 12.33 2.24
C CYS A 37 6.92 12.17 1.13
N PRO A 38 7.28 12.27 -0.15
CA PRO A 38 6.30 12.25 -1.25
C PRO A 38 5.49 10.96 -1.32
N PHE A 39 6.15 9.80 -1.17
CA PHE A 39 5.47 8.51 -1.27
C PHE A 39 4.57 8.24 -0.05
N CYS A 40 5.03 8.53 1.17
CA CYS A 40 4.18 8.45 2.37
C CYS A 40 2.97 9.37 2.26
N SER A 41 3.14 10.58 1.72
CA SER A 41 2.04 11.54 1.49
C SER A 41 1.00 10.99 0.53
N LEU A 42 1.43 10.35 -0.57
CA LEU A 42 0.53 9.72 -1.53
C LEU A 42 -0.23 8.54 -0.92
N CYS A 43 0.45 7.69 -0.15
CA CYS A 43 -0.15 6.58 0.59
C CYS A 43 -1.21 7.09 1.59
N TRP A 44 -0.85 8.11 2.39
CA TRP A 44 -1.74 8.72 3.38
C TRP A 44 -2.98 9.35 2.74
N ALA A 45 -2.80 10.13 1.67
CA ALA A 45 -3.91 10.75 0.94
C ALA A 45 -4.88 9.70 0.35
N SER A 46 -4.34 8.59 -0.17
CA SER A 46 -5.16 7.51 -0.72
C SER A 46 -5.93 6.76 0.35
N LEU A 47 -5.32 6.49 1.50
CA LEU A 47 -6.00 5.89 2.65
C LEU A 47 -7.13 6.79 3.17
N LEU A 48 -6.89 8.10 3.29
CA LEU A 48 -7.91 9.07 3.69
C LEU A 48 -9.13 9.10 2.76
N LYS A 49 -8.91 8.87 1.45
CA LYS A 49 -9.96 8.92 0.44
C LYS A 49 -10.84 7.67 0.44
N ILE A 50 -10.25 6.49 0.67
CA ILE A 50 -10.91 5.19 0.45
C ILE A 50 -11.40 4.56 1.77
N THR A 51 -10.71 4.83 2.88
CA THR A 51 -10.97 4.14 4.16
C THR A 51 -12.09 4.82 4.93
N ASN A 52 -12.90 4.02 5.64
CA ASN A 52 -13.82 4.53 6.66
C ASN A 52 -13.05 5.36 7.72
N LYS A 53 -13.52 6.59 7.96
CA LYS A 53 -12.90 7.54 8.89
C LYS A 53 -12.82 7.05 10.33
N ASP A 54 -13.80 6.26 10.80
CA ASP A 54 -13.80 5.69 12.15
C ASP A 54 -12.65 4.70 12.31
N ARG A 55 -12.52 3.75 11.36
CA ARG A 55 -11.43 2.77 11.34
C ARG A 55 -10.07 3.46 11.28
N LEU A 56 -9.94 4.47 10.42
CA LEU A 56 -8.70 5.25 10.32
C LEU A 56 -8.39 5.98 11.64
N GLY A 57 -9.41 6.53 12.30
CA GLY A 57 -9.29 7.18 13.60
C GLY A 57 -8.82 6.24 14.70
N LYS A 58 -9.35 5.01 14.75
CA LYS A 58 -8.87 3.96 15.68
C LYS A 58 -7.41 3.63 15.43
N LEU A 59 -7.01 3.37 14.19
CA LEU A 59 -5.61 3.09 13.84
C LEU A 59 -4.65 4.25 14.17
N LEU A 60 -5.10 5.50 14.04
CA LEU A 60 -4.30 6.67 14.44
C LEU A 60 -4.12 6.79 15.96
N ARG A 61 -5.01 6.20 16.75
CA ARG A 61 -4.83 6.03 18.20
C ARG A 61 -4.12 4.72 18.55
N ASN A 62 -3.65 3.98 17.54
CA ASN A 62 -3.06 2.66 17.68
C ASN A 62 -4.02 1.62 18.32
N GLU A 63 -5.32 1.81 18.08
CA GLU A 63 -6.41 0.91 18.47
C GLU A 63 -6.80 0.00 17.29
N SER A 64 -7.42 -1.15 17.59
CA SER A 64 -7.95 -2.05 16.57
C SER A 64 -9.02 -1.37 15.73
N ALA A 65 -8.92 -1.48 14.41
CA ALA A 65 -10.01 -1.10 13.49
C ALA A 65 -11.10 -2.19 13.38
N TRP A 66 -10.91 -3.32 14.03
CA TRP A 66 -11.75 -4.52 13.99
C TRP A 66 -12.52 -4.71 15.29
N ASP A 67 -13.42 -5.69 15.29
CA ASP A 67 -14.27 -5.99 16.43
C ASP A 67 -13.45 -6.51 17.62
N GLU A 68 -14.00 -6.35 18.82
CA GLU A 68 -13.32 -6.75 20.06
C GLU A 68 -13.06 -8.26 20.07
N GLY A 69 -11.84 -8.65 20.42
CA GLY A 69 -11.40 -10.05 20.41
C GLY A 69 -10.79 -10.53 19.10
N GLU A 70 -10.88 -9.76 18.01
CA GLU A 70 -10.16 -10.09 16.77
C GLU A 70 -8.66 -9.80 16.90
N ARG A 71 -7.83 -10.79 16.55
CA ARG A 71 -6.39 -10.60 16.41
C ARG A 71 -6.13 -9.63 15.27
N TRP A 72 -5.27 -8.65 15.50
CA TRP A 72 -4.82 -7.73 14.47
C TRP A 72 -3.37 -7.30 14.70
N THR A 73 -2.74 -6.78 13.65
CA THR A 73 -1.43 -6.15 13.68
C THR A 73 -1.52 -4.72 13.11
N PRO A 74 -0.83 -3.74 13.73
CA PRO A 74 -0.84 -2.36 13.26
C PRO A 74 0.08 -2.13 12.08
N THR A 75 0.99 -3.06 11.78
CA THR A 75 2.01 -2.89 10.74
C THR A 75 1.37 -2.54 9.40
N MET A 76 1.90 -1.49 8.78
CA MET A 76 1.54 -1.10 7.42
C MET A 76 2.40 -1.89 6.44
N TRP A 77 1.75 -2.48 5.45
CA TRP A 77 2.37 -3.29 4.41
C TRP A 77 2.18 -2.66 3.04
N LEU A 78 3.08 -2.97 2.13
CA LEU A 78 2.91 -2.72 0.71
C LEU A 78 2.89 -4.03 -0.06
N MET A 79 2.14 -4.07 -1.15
CA MET A 79 2.11 -5.18 -2.09
C MET A 79 2.02 -4.66 -3.52
N GLY A 80 2.85 -5.19 -4.42
CA GLY A 80 2.70 -4.93 -5.84
C GLY A 80 1.64 -5.82 -6.48
N GLY A 81 0.76 -5.23 -7.27
CA GLY A 81 -0.22 -5.93 -8.11
C GLY A 81 0.13 -5.79 -9.59
N HIS A 82 0.01 -6.88 -10.34
CA HIS A 82 0.14 -6.95 -11.80
C HIS A 82 1.49 -6.53 -12.40
N PHE A 83 2.56 -6.43 -11.59
CA PHE A 83 3.92 -6.15 -12.11
C PHE A 83 4.47 -7.26 -13.03
N HIS A 84 3.96 -8.49 -12.92
CA HIS A 84 4.38 -9.66 -13.72
C HIS A 84 3.41 -10.05 -14.85
N THR A 85 2.16 -9.59 -14.83
CA THR A 85 1.12 -10.06 -15.77
C THR A 85 1.06 -9.23 -17.05
N ARG A 86 1.03 -9.90 -18.22
CA ARG A 86 0.59 -9.30 -19.50
C ARG A 86 -0.95 -9.20 -19.48
N GLY A 87 -1.47 -8.12 -18.90
CA GLY A 87 -2.91 -7.90 -18.80
C GLY A 87 -3.29 -6.46 -19.14
N ARG A 88 -4.58 -6.25 -19.45
CA ARG A 88 -5.14 -4.90 -19.58
C ARG A 88 -5.32 -4.19 -18.23
N ALA A 89 -5.22 -4.94 -17.12
CA ALA A 89 -5.31 -4.40 -15.77
C ALA A 89 -4.03 -3.63 -15.44
N GLY A 90 -4.17 -2.41 -14.91
CA GLY A 90 -3.04 -1.58 -14.51
C GLY A 90 -2.23 -2.17 -13.36
N ALA A 91 -0.92 -1.94 -13.39
CA ALA A 91 -0.07 -2.19 -12.24
C ALA A 91 -0.44 -1.22 -11.12
N TYR A 92 -0.41 -1.71 -9.88
CA TYR A 92 -0.72 -0.90 -8.70
C TYR A 92 0.15 -1.31 -7.52
N ILE A 93 0.33 -0.38 -6.58
CA ILE A 93 0.84 -0.68 -5.25
C ILE A 93 -0.34 -0.59 -4.29
N GLU A 94 -0.63 -1.69 -3.60
CA GLU A 94 -1.58 -1.69 -2.49
C GLU A 94 -0.84 -1.38 -1.19
N ILE A 95 -1.37 -0.43 -0.42
CA ILE A 95 -0.99 -0.20 0.97
C ILE A 95 -2.09 -0.72 1.86
N SER A 96 -1.75 -1.50 2.90
CA SER A 96 -2.72 -2.08 3.82
C SER A 96 -2.23 -2.06 5.27
N CYS A 97 -3.16 -1.95 6.22
CA CYS A 97 -2.91 -2.29 7.62
C CYS A 97 -3.04 -3.81 7.77
N GLY A 98 -1.95 -4.47 8.16
CA GLY A 98 -1.81 -5.92 8.11
C GLY A 98 -1.32 -6.43 6.76
N LYS A 99 -0.70 -7.62 6.80
CA LYS A 99 -0.16 -8.28 5.63
C LYS A 99 -1.31 -8.62 4.67
N PRO A 100 -1.23 -8.23 3.40
CA PRO A 100 -2.22 -8.62 2.43
C PRO A 100 -2.13 -10.13 2.16
N ASN A 101 -3.25 -10.83 2.32
CA ASN A 101 -3.32 -12.27 2.09
C ASN A 101 -2.96 -12.62 0.65
N GLN A 102 -1.98 -13.52 0.46
CA GLN A 102 -1.60 -13.99 -0.87
C GLN A 102 -2.32 -15.28 -1.29
N VAL A 103 -2.99 -15.95 -0.34
CA VAL A 103 -3.63 -17.25 -0.59
C VAL A 103 -4.98 -17.06 -1.27
N ALA A 104 -5.17 -17.75 -2.40
CA ALA A 104 -6.47 -17.86 -3.06
C ALA A 104 -7.52 -18.38 -2.06
N SER A 105 -8.71 -17.77 -2.09
CA SER A 105 -9.89 -18.06 -1.25
C SER A 105 -9.92 -19.47 -0.64
N GLY A 106 -9.60 -19.61 0.65
CA GLY A 106 -9.77 -20.86 1.40
C GLY A 106 -8.63 -21.27 2.34
N GLY A 107 -7.48 -20.59 2.32
CA GLY A 107 -6.40 -20.80 3.29
C GLY A 107 -6.61 -20.02 4.60
N GLU A 108 -6.00 -20.52 5.68
CA GLU A 108 -5.89 -19.79 6.95
C GLU A 108 -5.19 -18.44 6.73
N PRO A 109 -5.64 -17.36 7.40
CA PRO A 109 -4.96 -16.07 7.35
C PRO A 109 -3.50 -16.22 7.78
N GLU A 110 -2.59 -15.56 7.07
CA GLU A 110 -1.20 -15.51 7.49
C GLU A 110 -1.09 -14.80 8.85
N GLU A 111 -0.06 -15.13 9.63
CA GLU A 111 0.06 -14.73 11.05
C GLU A 111 0.06 -13.19 11.27
N GLU A 112 0.43 -12.43 10.24
CA GLU A 112 0.47 -10.96 10.23
C GLU A 112 -0.65 -10.34 9.38
N SER A 113 -1.60 -11.14 8.91
CA SER A 113 -2.77 -10.65 8.19
C SER A 113 -3.86 -10.24 9.17
N ASN A 114 -4.57 -9.18 8.82
CA ASN A 114 -5.76 -8.75 9.56
C ASN A 114 -7.04 -9.40 9.01
N PRO A 115 -8.13 -9.44 9.80
CA PRO A 115 -9.43 -9.96 9.36
C PRO A 115 -9.95 -9.28 8.08
N ARG A 116 -10.89 -9.95 7.39
CA ARG A 116 -11.42 -9.48 6.08
C ARG A 116 -11.94 -8.04 6.17
N PHE A 117 -11.83 -7.31 5.04
CA PHE A 117 -12.06 -5.86 4.93
C PHE A 117 -10.95 -5.00 5.56
N SER A 118 -9.69 -5.29 5.21
CA SER A 118 -8.53 -4.53 5.66
C SER A 118 -8.65 -3.03 5.31
N VAL A 119 -8.06 -2.19 6.16
CA VAL A 119 -7.83 -0.79 5.83
C VAL A 119 -6.75 -0.75 4.76
N SER A 120 -7.15 -0.64 3.49
CA SER A 120 -6.24 -0.61 2.36
C SER A 120 -6.62 0.42 1.30
N ALA A 121 -5.62 0.79 0.48
CA ALA A 121 -5.77 1.67 -0.66
C ALA A 121 -4.84 1.22 -1.79
N ARG A 122 -5.24 1.47 -3.04
CA ARG A 122 -4.43 1.16 -4.23
C ARG A 122 -3.93 2.42 -4.89
N LEU A 123 -2.64 2.44 -5.18
CA LEU A 123 -1.94 3.47 -5.93
C LEU A 123 -1.66 2.94 -7.33
N GLU A 124 -2.26 3.55 -8.34
CA GLU A 124 -2.01 3.18 -9.73
C GLU A 124 -0.59 3.58 -10.16
N VAL A 125 0.11 2.66 -10.83
CA VAL A 125 1.49 2.85 -11.27
C VAL A 125 1.51 3.04 -12.78
N TYR A 126 2.21 4.09 -13.21
CA TYR A 126 2.31 4.49 -14.60
C TYR A 126 3.75 4.70 -15.00
N GLU A 127 4.04 4.46 -16.28
CA GLU A 127 5.28 4.90 -16.90
C GLU A 127 5.24 6.39 -17.18
N LEU A 128 6.39 7.04 -17.02
CA LEU A 128 6.57 8.40 -17.50
C LEU A 128 6.58 8.38 -19.05
N PRO A 129 5.90 9.32 -19.72
CA PRO A 129 5.95 9.43 -21.16
C PRO A 129 7.40 9.47 -21.68
N GLY A 130 7.71 8.63 -22.68
CA GLY A 130 9.05 8.56 -23.28
C GLY A 130 10.09 7.77 -22.48
N GLN A 131 9.75 7.23 -21.32
CA GLN A 131 10.62 6.36 -20.53
C GLN A 131 9.96 4.99 -20.31
N PRO A 132 10.14 4.05 -21.25
CA PRO A 132 9.61 2.71 -21.09
C PRO A 132 10.28 2.01 -19.90
N SER A 133 9.48 1.41 -19.03
CA SER A 133 9.96 0.62 -17.91
C SER A 133 10.39 -0.76 -18.39
N THR A 134 11.32 -1.38 -17.67
CA THR A 134 11.58 -2.82 -17.82
C THR A 134 10.42 -3.66 -17.30
N PHE A 135 9.55 -3.08 -16.46
CA PHE A 135 8.34 -3.68 -15.93
C PHE A 135 7.16 -3.41 -16.88
N ARG A 136 6.20 -4.34 -16.92
CA ARG A 136 5.03 -4.22 -17.81
C ARG A 136 3.95 -3.33 -17.19
N LEU A 137 4.26 -2.06 -17.04
CA LEU A 137 3.36 -1.05 -16.50
C LEU A 137 2.41 -0.54 -17.61
N LEU A 138 1.23 -0.03 -17.24
CA LEU A 138 0.42 0.71 -18.20
C LEU A 138 1.10 2.05 -18.46
N GLY A 139 1.44 2.32 -19.72
CA GLY A 139 1.89 3.65 -20.12
C GLY A 139 0.81 4.69 -19.84
N ARG A 140 1.19 5.86 -19.29
CA ARG A 140 0.31 7.02 -19.32
C ARG A 140 0.03 7.38 -20.78
N ARG A 141 -1.22 7.22 -21.22
CA ARG A 141 -1.70 8.02 -22.35
C ARG A 141 -1.67 9.46 -21.86
N SER A 142 -0.82 10.28 -22.46
CA SER A 142 -0.72 11.71 -22.15
C SER A 142 -2.11 12.31 -21.95
N THR A 143 -2.35 12.98 -20.82
CA THR A 143 -3.52 13.86 -20.66
C THR A 143 -3.28 15.25 -21.21
N ALA A 144 -2.08 15.52 -21.73
CA ALA A 144 -1.83 16.71 -22.54
C ALA A 144 -2.44 16.47 -23.92
N VAL A 145 -3.65 17.00 -24.09
CA VAL A 145 -4.18 17.51 -25.37
C VAL A 145 -3.84 18.99 -25.40
#